data_AF-A0A1H1LB96-F1
#
_entry.id   AF-A0A1H1LB96-F1
#
_cell.length_a   1.000
_cell.length_b   1.000
_cell.length_c   1.000
_cell.angle_alpha   90.00
_cell.angle_beta   90.00
_cell.angle_gamma   90.00
#
_symmetry.space_group_name_H-M   'P 1'
#
loop_
_entity.id
_entity.type
_entity.pdbx_description
1 polymer ?
#
loop_
_entity_poly.entity_id
_entity_poly.type
_entity_poly.pdbx_seq_one_letter_code
_entity_poly.pdbx_strand_id
1 'polypeptide(L)'
;MRKILLITFLLTISCNEKDEKFTDKEICQYLENMIENDQRYRFEIMDSTISSIKKDSLLKLQKKLDDQNTELLIEIINQKGWPKTDSLNCEDNHPTFLVFRHADKKYFDTIQKLIDHEMEKGNMNESNYMFIENHLKGRPDFQIKEVK
;
A
#
# COMPACT_ATOMS: atom_id res chain seq x y z
N MET A 1 -38.88 54.55 10.23
CA MET A 1 -37.47 54.13 10.10
C MET A 1 -37.42 52.61 10.19
N ARG A 2 -37.22 51.93 9.05
CA ARG A 2 -37.23 50.46 8.94
C ARG A 2 -35.94 49.88 9.54
N LYS A 3 -36.06 49.01 10.54
CA LYS A 3 -34.95 48.21 11.05
C LYS A 3 -34.72 47.05 10.07
N ILE A 4 -33.60 47.07 9.37
CA ILE A 4 -33.16 45.94 8.53
C ILE A 4 -32.52 44.92 9.48
N LEU A 5 -33.17 43.76 9.62
CA LEU A 5 -32.64 42.62 10.37
C LEU A 5 -31.63 41.90 9.47
N LEU A 6 -30.34 42.06 9.74
CA LEU A 6 -29.28 41.31 9.08
C LEU A 6 -29.29 39.87 9.61
N ILE A 7 -29.90 38.96 8.86
CA ILE A 7 -29.82 37.52 9.10
C ILE A 7 -28.49 37.06 8.50
N THR A 8 -27.48 36.89 9.37
CA THR A 8 -26.23 36.22 9.03
C THR A 8 -26.52 34.74 8.84
N PHE A 9 -26.52 34.28 7.59
CA PHE A 9 -26.65 32.88 7.21
C PHE A 9 -25.35 32.16 7.58
N LEU A 10 -25.32 31.53 8.76
CA LEU A 10 -24.28 30.59 9.15
C LEU A 10 -24.41 29.36 8.25
N LEU A 11 -23.61 29.30 7.18
CA LEU A 11 -23.37 28.09 6.42
C LEU A 11 -22.65 27.10 7.35
N THR A 12 -23.41 26.27 8.05
CA THR A 12 -22.86 25.09 8.71
C THR A 12 -22.41 24.15 7.61
N ILE A 13 -21.12 24.18 7.29
CA ILE A 13 -20.45 23.15 6.52
C ILE A 13 -20.65 21.86 7.33
N SER A 14 -21.63 21.04 6.93
CA SER A 14 -21.74 19.68 7.43
C SER A 14 -20.55 18.94 6.86
N CYS A 15 -19.44 18.90 7.61
CA CYS A 15 -18.44 17.88 7.40
C CYS A 15 -19.15 16.54 7.59
N ASN A 16 -19.44 15.85 6.50
CA ASN A 16 -19.66 14.42 6.56
C ASN A 16 -18.31 13.82 6.99
N GLU A 17 -18.14 13.57 8.28
CA GLU A 17 -17.15 12.60 8.72
C GLU A 17 -17.50 11.30 7.99
N LYS A 18 -16.70 10.96 6.98
CA LYS A 18 -16.76 9.62 6.42
C LYS A 18 -16.28 8.71 7.55
N ASP A 19 -17.12 7.79 7.99
CA ASP A 19 -16.72 6.77 8.96
C ASP A 19 -15.42 6.12 8.47
N GLU A 20 -14.32 6.32 9.20
CA GLU A 20 -13.04 5.69 8.88
C GLU A 20 -13.19 4.18 9.08
N LYS A 21 -12.95 3.39 8.03
CA LYS A 21 -13.05 1.91 8.10
C LYS A 21 -11.94 1.30 8.96
N PHE A 22 -10.81 2.00 9.10
CA PHE A 22 -9.61 1.50 9.78
C PHE A 22 -9.13 2.50 10.82
N THR A 23 -8.92 2.04 12.04
CA THR A 23 -8.18 2.77 13.07
C THR A 23 -6.67 2.61 12.85
N ASP A 24 -5.87 3.57 13.33
CA ASP A 24 -4.41 3.52 13.15
C ASP A 24 -3.79 2.26 13.78
N LYS A 25 -4.33 1.81 14.92
CA LYS A 25 -3.92 0.56 15.56
C LYS A 25 -4.18 -0.67 14.68
N GLU A 26 -5.35 -0.72 14.04
CA GLU A 26 -5.68 -1.81 13.11
C GLU A 26 -4.76 -1.79 11.89
N ILE A 27 -4.39 -0.61 11.39
CA ILE A 27 -3.47 -0.48 10.26
C ILE A 27 -2.11 -1.10 10.60
N CYS A 28 -1.49 -0.79 11.75
CA CYS A 28 -0.21 -1.40 12.12
C CYS A 28 -0.31 -2.94 12.13
N GLN A 29 -1.37 -3.49 12.72
CA GLN A 29 -1.59 -4.94 12.73
C GLN A 29 -1.80 -5.52 11.32
N TYR A 30 -2.50 -4.81 10.43
CA TYR A 30 -2.64 -5.24 9.05
C TYR A 30 -1.31 -5.23 8.30
N LEU A 31 -0.49 -4.20 8.50
CA LEU A 31 0.83 -4.09 7.86
C LEU A 31 1.74 -5.23 8.31
N GLU A 32 1.78 -5.54 9.61
CA GLU A 32 2.54 -6.68 10.15
C GLU A 32 2.11 -8.00 9.50
N ASN A 33 0.80 -8.29 9.51
CA ASN A 33 0.24 -9.50 8.90
C ASN A 33 0.54 -9.59 7.39
N MET A 34 0.57 -8.45 6.68
CA MET A 34 0.93 -8.44 5.26
C MET A 34 2.37 -8.90 5.05
N ILE A 35 3.31 -8.46 5.89
CA ILE A 35 4.72 -8.85 5.78
C ILE A 35 4.92 -10.32 6.13
N GLU A 36 4.23 -10.83 7.15
CA GLU A 36 4.24 -12.26 7.47
C GLU A 36 3.68 -13.10 6.32
N ASN A 37 2.52 -12.70 5.76
CA ASN A 37 1.89 -13.37 4.64
C ASN A 37 2.75 -13.29 3.36
N ASP A 38 3.45 -12.18 3.13
CA ASP A 38 4.35 -12.01 2.01
C ASP A 38 5.48 -13.05 2.04
N GLN A 39 6.00 -13.41 3.21
CA GLN A 39 7.12 -14.36 3.33
C GLN A 39 6.69 -15.81 3.58
N ARG A 40 5.41 -16.05 3.89
CA ARG A 40 4.89 -17.31 4.45
C ARG A 40 5.35 -18.59 3.76
N TYR A 41 5.29 -18.65 2.43
CA TYR A 41 5.66 -19.85 1.67
C TYR A 41 6.93 -19.66 0.82
N ARG A 42 7.52 -18.45 0.79
CA ARG A 42 8.63 -18.14 -0.14
C ARG A 42 9.85 -19.03 0.10
N PHE A 43 10.24 -19.24 1.35
CA PHE A 43 11.39 -20.09 1.69
C PHE A 43 11.19 -21.54 1.20
N GLU A 44 10.00 -22.11 1.42
CA GLU A 44 9.68 -23.47 1.02
C GLU A 44 9.57 -23.62 -0.51
N ILE A 45 9.05 -22.60 -1.21
CA ILE A 45 8.99 -22.56 -2.68
C ILE A 45 10.40 -22.51 -3.30
N MET A 46 11.36 -21.86 -2.61
CA MET A 46 12.75 -21.76 -3.03
C MET A 46 13.57 -23.02 -2.75
N ASP A 47 13.10 -23.90 -1.87
CA ASP A 47 13.77 -25.16 -1.57
C ASP A 47 13.80 -26.06 -2.82
N SER A 48 15.00 -26.34 -3.30
CA SER A 48 15.21 -27.20 -4.48
C SER A 48 14.84 -28.68 -4.23
N THR A 49 14.63 -29.08 -2.98
CA THR A 49 14.35 -30.48 -2.60
C THR A 49 12.87 -30.85 -2.62
N ILE A 50 11.96 -29.87 -2.65
CA ILE A 50 10.51 -30.15 -2.70
C ILE A 50 10.06 -30.61 -4.09
N SER A 51 9.01 -31.43 -4.14
CA SER A 51 8.44 -31.86 -5.42
C SER A 51 7.80 -30.71 -6.19
N SER A 52 7.76 -30.82 -7.52
CA SER A 52 7.07 -29.85 -8.38
C SER A 52 5.60 -29.66 -8.02
N ILE A 53 4.89 -30.75 -7.70
CA ILE A 53 3.48 -30.71 -7.30
C ILE A 53 3.29 -29.88 -6.02
N LYS A 54 4.17 -30.06 -5.04
CA LYS A 54 4.14 -29.30 -3.78
C LYS A 54 4.45 -27.83 -4.05
N LYS A 55 5.48 -27.55 -4.86
CA LYS A 55 5.86 -26.20 -5.27
C LYS A 55 4.71 -25.47 -5.95
N ASP A 56 4.03 -26.11 -6.89
CA ASP A 56 2.89 -25.54 -7.61
C ASP A 56 1.73 -25.22 -6.66
N SER A 57 1.49 -26.08 -5.68
CA SER A 57 0.45 -25.86 -4.66
C SER A 57 0.78 -24.67 -3.76
N LEU A 58 2.03 -24.58 -3.30
CA LEU A 58 2.49 -23.46 -2.47
C LEU A 58 2.49 -22.14 -3.25
N LEU A 59 2.87 -22.15 -4.53
CA LEU A 59 2.79 -20.97 -5.41
C LEU A 59 1.36 -20.44 -5.53
N LYS A 60 0.36 -21.34 -5.66
CA LYS A 60 -1.05 -20.93 -5.69
C LYS A 60 -1.50 -20.32 -4.37
N LEU A 61 -1.07 -20.87 -3.24
CA LEU A 61 -1.37 -20.32 -1.92
C LEU A 61 -0.69 -18.96 -1.70
N GLN A 62 0.58 -18.83 -2.05
CA GLN A 62 1.30 -17.56 -1.98
C GLN A 62 0.64 -16.49 -2.84
N LYS A 63 0.27 -16.83 -4.09
CA LYS A 63 -0.44 -15.89 -4.98
C LYS A 63 -1.75 -15.38 -4.36
N LYS A 64 -2.50 -16.24 -3.67
CA LYS A 64 -3.72 -15.82 -2.97
C LYS A 64 -3.42 -14.82 -1.85
N LEU A 65 -2.35 -15.04 -1.08
CA LEU A 65 -1.92 -14.11 -0.03
C LEU A 65 -1.44 -12.77 -0.63
N ASP A 66 -0.65 -12.83 -1.71
CA ASP A 66 -0.16 -11.65 -2.41
C ASP A 66 -1.33 -10.79 -2.95
N ASP A 67 -2.36 -11.42 -3.51
CA ASP A 67 -3.60 -10.75 -3.96
C ASP A 67 -4.34 -10.10 -2.78
N GLN A 68 -4.55 -10.83 -1.67
CA GLN A 68 -5.26 -10.33 -0.48
C GLN A 68 -4.53 -9.14 0.17
N ASN A 69 -3.21 -9.23 0.29
CA ASN A 69 -2.38 -8.15 0.81
C ASN A 69 -2.44 -6.92 -0.11
N THR A 70 -2.38 -7.12 -1.43
CA THR A 70 -2.46 -6.04 -2.41
C THR A 70 -3.79 -5.29 -2.31
N GLU A 71 -4.90 -6.02 -2.27
CA GLU A 71 -6.25 -5.44 -2.14
C GLU A 71 -6.40 -4.64 -0.85
N LEU A 72 -6.00 -5.21 0.29
CA LEU A 72 -6.10 -4.54 1.58
C LEU A 72 -5.19 -3.30 1.67
N LEU A 73 -3.98 -3.35 1.11
CA LEU A 73 -3.08 -2.19 1.08
C LEU A 73 -3.66 -1.07 0.20
N ILE A 74 -4.27 -1.41 -0.94
CA ILE A 74 -5.01 -0.45 -1.77
C ILE A 74 -6.14 0.21 -0.96
N GLU A 75 -6.91 -0.57 -0.19
CA GLU A 75 -7.98 -0.02 0.65
C GLU A 75 -7.45 0.93 1.73
N ILE A 76 -6.38 0.55 2.43
CA ILE A 76 -5.74 1.39 3.44
C ILE A 76 -5.26 2.71 2.82
N ILE A 77 -4.55 2.66 1.69
CA ILE A 77 -4.02 3.85 1.02
C ILE A 77 -5.16 4.78 0.55
N ASN A 78 -6.23 4.22 0.00
CA ASN A 78 -7.38 5.03 -0.44
C ASN A 78 -8.06 5.79 0.70
N GLN A 79 -7.99 5.26 1.93
CA GLN A 79 -8.65 5.88 3.08
C GLN A 79 -7.72 6.80 3.88
N LYS A 80 -6.47 6.38 4.08
CA LYS A 80 -5.54 7.00 5.04
C LYS A 80 -4.27 7.55 4.38
N GLY A 81 -4.07 7.30 3.09
CA GLY A 81 -2.84 7.59 2.39
C GLY A 81 -1.77 6.53 2.63
N TRP A 82 -0.57 6.75 2.06
CA TRP A 82 0.55 5.82 2.22
C TRP A 82 0.91 5.66 3.71
N PRO A 83 1.00 4.42 4.23
CA PRO A 83 1.30 4.18 5.63
C PRO A 83 2.75 4.58 5.93
N LYS A 84 2.94 5.74 6.58
CA LYS A 84 4.22 6.16 7.15
C LYS A 84 4.32 5.61 8.57
N THR A 85 5.45 4.98 8.88
CA THR A 85 5.76 4.50 10.24
C THR A 85 5.60 5.62 11.27
N ASP A 86 6.08 6.81 10.94
CA ASP A 86 6.11 7.96 11.85
C ASP A 86 4.71 8.57 12.10
N SER A 87 3.74 8.35 11.20
CA SER A 87 2.38 8.85 11.37
C SER A 87 1.44 7.86 12.07
N LEU A 88 1.80 6.57 12.09
CA LEU A 88 0.95 5.49 12.61
C LEU A 88 1.33 5.02 14.01
N ASN A 89 2.40 5.56 14.62
CA ASN A 89 2.95 5.10 15.91
C ASN A 89 3.14 3.56 15.95
N CYS A 90 3.49 2.93 14.83
CA CYS A 90 3.82 1.51 14.82
C CYS A 90 5.19 1.30 15.47
N GLU A 91 5.33 0.25 16.29
CA GLU A 91 6.60 -0.07 16.96
C GLU A 91 7.66 -0.56 15.96
N ASP A 92 7.23 -1.13 14.82
CA ASP A 92 8.09 -1.73 13.82
C ASP A 92 8.04 -1.01 12.46
N ASN A 93 9.19 -1.00 11.78
CA ASN A 93 9.27 -0.57 10.39
C ASN A 93 8.80 -1.69 9.47
N HIS A 94 7.61 -1.55 8.90
CA HIS A 94 7.07 -2.52 7.95
C HIS A 94 7.49 -2.14 6.51
N PRO A 95 8.22 -3.00 5.77
CA PRO A 95 8.62 -2.73 4.40
C PRO A 95 7.45 -2.88 3.41
N THR A 96 6.43 -2.04 3.53
CA THR A 96 5.14 -2.16 2.81
C THR A 96 5.26 -2.15 1.29
N PHE A 97 6.33 -1.56 0.76
CA PHE A 97 6.62 -1.60 -0.68
C PHE A 97 6.78 -3.03 -1.23
N LEU A 98 7.16 -4.01 -0.39
CA LEU A 98 7.27 -5.41 -0.79
C LEU A 98 5.94 -6.00 -1.23
N VAL A 99 4.83 -5.59 -0.61
CA VAL A 99 3.48 -6.03 -0.99
C VAL A 99 3.21 -5.69 -2.46
N PHE A 100 3.45 -4.43 -2.86
CA PHE A 100 3.27 -4.02 -4.25
C PHE A 100 4.37 -4.53 -5.19
N ARG A 101 5.58 -4.84 -4.69
CA ARG A 101 6.65 -5.49 -5.47
C ARG A 101 6.29 -6.92 -5.91
N HIS A 102 5.32 -7.54 -5.24
CA HIS A 102 4.85 -8.90 -5.50
C HIS A 102 3.41 -8.96 -6.02
N ALA A 103 2.77 -7.81 -6.25
CA ALA A 103 1.41 -7.75 -6.75
C ALA A 103 1.25 -8.39 -8.14
N ASP A 104 0.08 -8.98 -8.40
CA ASP A 104 -0.27 -9.46 -9.73
C ASP A 104 -0.51 -8.29 -10.71
N LYS A 105 -0.21 -8.52 -11.99
CA LYS A 105 -0.37 -7.55 -13.08
C LYS A 105 -1.76 -6.93 -13.15
N LYS A 106 -2.82 -7.66 -12.73
CA LYS A 106 -4.19 -7.14 -12.71
C LYS A 106 -4.37 -5.88 -11.85
N TYR A 107 -3.45 -5.60 -10.92
CA TYR A 107 -3.49 -4.41 -10.07
C TYR A 107 -2.59 -3.26 -10.56
N PHE A 108 -1.76 -3.46 -11.59
CA PHE A 108 -0.69 -2.51 -11.93
C PHE A 108 -1.18 -1.10 -12.23
N ASP A 109 -2.25 -0.97 -13.01
CA ASP A 109 -2.82 0.35 -13.34
C ASP A 109 -3.37 1.07 -12.10
N THR A 110 -3.95 0.32 -11.16
CA THR A 110 -4.45 0.85 -9.89
C THR A 110 -3.30 1.28 -8.99
N ILE A 111 -2.27 0.44 -8.86
CA ILE A 111 -1.10 0.72 -8.04
C ILE A 111 -0.34 1.94 -8.59
N GLN A 112 -0.13 2.03 -9.91
CA GLN A 112 0.56 3.16 -10.54
C GLN A 112 -0.11 4.49 -10.15
N LYS A 113 -1.43 4.59 -10.33
CA LYS A 113 -2.19 5.79 -9.98
C LYS A 113 -2.08 6.14 -8.49
N LEU A 114 -2.09 5.13 -7.61
CA LEU A 114 -1.99 5.34 -6.17
C LEU A 114 -0.61 5.85 -5.75
N ILE A 115 0.45 5.23 -6.26
CA ILE A 115 1.82 5.62 -5.88
C ILE A 115 2.19 6.99 -6.47
N ASP A 116 1.71 7.33 -7.67
CA ASP A 116 1.88 8.66 -8.27
C ASP A 116 1.25 9.73 -7.39
N HIS A 117 -0.01 9.51 -6.99
CA HIS A 117 -0.75 10.43 -6.11
C HIS A 117 -0.09 10.60 -4.74
N GLU A 118 0.37 9.51 -4.12
CA GLU A 118 1.02 9.58 -2.81
C GLU A 118 2.46 10.15 -2.90
N MET A 119 3.15 10.01 -4.04
CA MET A 119 4.42 10.69 -4.30
C MET A 119 4.22 12.19 -4.47
N GLU A 120 3.21 12.62 -5.26
CA GLU A 120 2.86 14.04 -5.46
C GLU A 120 2.51 14.75 -4.14
N LYS A 121 1.85 14.05 -3.22
CA LYS A 121 1.54 14.56 -1.87
C LYS A 121 2.74 14.60 -0.91
N GLY A 122 3.88 14.02 -1.27
CA GLY A 122 5.00 13.81 -0.33
C GLY A 122 4.67 12.78 0.76
N ASN A 123 3.74 11.87 0.49
CA ASN A 123 3.38 10.79 1.39
C ASN A 123 4.25 9.54 1.22
N MET A 124 4.83 9.37 0.04
CA MET A 124 5.75 8.30 -0.30
C MET A 124 7.18 8.84 -0.46
N ASN A 125 8.17 8.06 -0.03
CA ASN A 125 9.57 8.37 -0.33
C ASN A 125 9.99 7.81 -1.70
N GLU A 126 11.00 8.42 -2.31
CA GLU A 126 11.47 8.09 -3.66
C GLU A 126 11.93 6.63 -3.79
N SER A 127 12.57 6.07 -2.76
CA SER A 127 13.02 4.67 -2.78
C SER A 127 11.84 3.69 -2.91
N ASN A 128 10.80 3.86 -2.10
CA ASN A 128 9.58 3.05 -2.19
C ASN A 128 8.92 3.19 -3.56
N TYR A 129 8.77 4.43 -4.04
CA TYR A 129 8.21 4.71 -5.36
C TYR A 129 9.00 3.99 -6.46
N MET A 130 10.32 4.16 -6.49
CA MET A 130 11.21 3.57 -7.47
C MET A 130 11.13 2.04 -7.47
N PHE A 131 11.14 1.39 -6.30
CA PHE A 131 11.02 -0.08 -6.23
C PHE A 131 9.68 -0.59 -6.72
N ILE A 132 8.58 0.12 -6.45
CA ILE A 132 7.26 -0.27 -6.92
C ILE A 132 7.16 -0.02 -8.42
N GLU A 133 7.46 1.19 -8.89
CA GLU A 133 7.38 1.58 -10.30
C GLU A 133 8.24 0.67 -11.20
N ASN A 134 9.44 0.31 -10.75
CA ASN A 134 10.29 -0.65 -11.43
C ASN A 134 9.56 -2.00 -11.63
N HIS A 135 8.75 -2.45 -10.67
CA HIS A 135 7.99 -3.69 -10.79
C HIS A 135 6.89 -3.58 -11.84
N LEU A 136 6.13 -2.48 -11.77
CA LEU A 136 5.03 -2.19 -12.68
C LEU A 136 5.51 -2.12 -14.14
N LYS A 137 6.73 -1.63 -14.35
CA LYS A 137 7.41 -1.55 -15.66
C LYS A 137 8.10 -2.85 -16.10
N GLY A 138 7.94 -3.95 -15.38
CA GLY A 138 8.52 -5.25 -15.76
C GLY A 138 9.96 -5.49 -15.30
N ARG A 139 10.43 -4.74 -14.29
CA ARG A 139 11.75 -4.85 -13.65
C ARG A 139 12.93 -4.60 -14.60
N PRO A 140 12.98 -3.47 -15.32
CA PRO A 140 14.19 -3.10 -16.05
C PRO A 140 15.36 -2.91 -15.07
N ASP A 141 16.59 -3.07 -15.55
CA ASP A 141 17.78 -2.77 -14.74
C ASP A 141 17.76 -1.31 -14.30
N PHE A 142 18.17 -1.06 -13.04
CA PHE A 142 18.34 0.31 -12.56
C PHE A 142 19.50 0.94 -13.33
N GLN A 143 19.22 2.04 -14.04
CA GLN A 143 20.27 2.82 -14.68
C GLN A 143 21.05 3.56 -13.59
N ILE A 144 22.13 2.95 -13.11
CA ILE A 144 23.11 3.64 -12.27
C ILE A 144 23.82 4.63 -13.18
N LYS A 145 23.44 5.92 -13.10
CA LYS A 145 24.30 6.97 -13.65
C LYS A 145 25.54 7.00 -12.78
N GLU A 146 26.68 6.60 -13.34
CA GLU A 146 27.98 6.83 -12.69
C GLU A 146 28.07 8.32 -12.35
N VAL A 147 28.03 8.64 -11.05
CA VAL A 147 28.35 9.97 -10.57
C VAL A 147 29.86 10.11 -10.76
N LYS A 148 30.27 10.84 -11.79
CA LYS A 148 31.67 11.26 -12.00
C LYS A 148 32.09 12.26 -10.95
#